data_AF-A0A317XHU5-F1
#
_entry.id   AF-A0A317XHU5-F1
#
_cell.length_a   1.000
_cell.length_b   1.000
_cell.length_c   1.000
_cell.angle_alpha   90.00
_cell.angle_beta   90.00
_cell.angle_gamma   90.00
#
_symmetry.space_group_name_H-M   'P 1'
#
loop_
_entity.id
_entity.type
_entity.pdbx_description
1 polymer ?
#
loop_
_entity_poly.entity_id
_entity_poly.type
_entity_poly.pdbx_seq_one_letter_code
_entity_poly.pdbx_strand_id
1 'polypeptide(L)'
;MSNAALSQIDLQKIVDDAVAQGVAPGIQAVIFDKTGTVSSVAAGDATIATETDAAVPMTTSTVAWMASCSKLSIAILALQLLERKDLWKNPSEALTLDDIDNHEKLTKILPEFALDNDDSLCTFVWNEPAFHDGTDEHGRRKLNVRKAKRGITLRHLFTHSSGLSYIFNEENTCALENPGESFKPHNGPSFTSGVINDHNVVLVNDPGATIVYGPNTDFLGQFAVRASGKNLRQLLRERIFDPLGINKDDIDIFVEPQMGARMATSTVRLPDGKFMSIPPFQLPMYEGDPPAGEGPLASAPILATTEAYSHVLRGVLSHNPAILSEATWQLVSKEATEPETKAPVPMFPKAVIPQFTNAFDTLYPHKEVAGTDKTYGFNLLQQYVPLTDLTTGRPAKTTFGWAGLANSYYTIDPENNFGFYVTCQLLPFADPGVCKLRDQIEAEIYSKLAK
;
A
#
# COMPACT_ATOMS: atom_id res chain seq x y z
N MET A 1 -17.60 3.79 25.39
CA MET A 1 -17.96 2.36 25.51
C MET A 1 -16.96 1.43 24.80
N SER A 2 -16.15 1.90 23.82
CA SER A 2 -15.26 1.03 23.03
C SER A 2 -14.17 0.30 23.84
N ASN A 3 -13.41 0.98 24.70
CA ASN A 3 -12.20 0.39 25.29
C ASN A 3 -12.47 -0.82 26.25
N ALA A 4 -13.57 -0.78 27.01
CA ALA A 4 -13.97 -1.90 27.87
C ALA A 4 -14.38 -3.17 27.11
N ALA A 5 -14.93 -3.04 25.89
CA ALA A 5 -15.26 -4.18 25.04
C ALA A 5 -14.00 -4.73 24.34
N LEU A 6 -13.14 -3.84 23.84
CA LEU A 6 -11.89 -4.21 23.17
C LEU A 6 -10.90 -4.93 24.09
N SER A 7 -10.84 -4.56 25.38
CA SER A 7 -9.98 -5.21 26.37
C SER A 7 -10.42 -6.62 26.77
N GLN A 8 -11.61 -7.07 26.35
CA GLN A 8 -12.07 -8.46 26.55
C GLN A 8 -11.56 -9.41 25.46
N ILE A 9 -10.90 -8.89 24.43
CA ILE A 9 -10.33 -9.69 23.34
C ILE A 9 -9.02 -10.30 23.82
N ASP A 10 -8.95 -11.63 23.88
CA ASP A 10 -7.71 -12.36 24.16
C ASP A 10 -6.86 -12.46 22.88
N LEU A 11 -6.28 -11.32 22.48
CA LEU A 11 -5.52 -11.22 21.24
C LEU A 11 -4.26 -12.11 21.24
N GLN A 12 -3.61 -12.27 22.41
CA GLN A 12 -2.44 -13.13 22.54
C GLN A 12 -2.82 -14.58 22.24
N LYS A 13 -3.91 -15.09 22.83
CA LYS A 13 -4.37 -16.45 22.55
C LYS A 13 -4.68 -16.67 21.07
N ILE A 14 -5.34 -15.72 20.40
CA ILE A 14 -5.66 -15.83 18.98
C ILE A 14 -4.38 -15.96 18.15
N VAL A 15 -3.37 -15.15 18.46
CA VAL A 15 -2.08 -15.13 17.76
C VAL A 15 -1.24 -16.38 18.05
N ASP A 16 -1.20 -16.83 19.31
CA ASP A 16 -0.54 -18.08 19.72
C ASP A 16 -1.15 -19.29 19.02
N ASP A 17 -2.48 -19.40 19.02
CA ASP A 17 -3.21 -20.49 18.38
C ASP A 17 -2.93 -20.50 16.86
N ALA A 18 -2.85 -19.32 16.23
CA ALA A 18 -2.55 -19.21 14.81
C ALA A 18 -1.13 -19.68 14.47
N VAL A 19 -0.13 -19.27 15.25
CA VAL A 19 1.26 -19.75 15.08
C VAL A 19 1.35 -21.26 15.31
N ALA A 20 0.71 -21.77 16.36
CA ALA A 20 0.68 -23.21 16.65
C ALA A 20 0.02 -24.03 15.53
N GLN A 21 -0.92 -23.43 14.79
CA GLN A 21 -1.57 -24.03 13.62
C GLN A 21 -0.77 -23.88 12.32
N GLY A 22 0.40 -23.23 12.35
CA GLY A 22 1.23 -23.01 11.15
C GLY A 22 0.68 -21.95 10.21
N VAL A 23 -0.11 -20.99 10.72
CA VAL A 23 -0.65 -19.87 9.93
C VAL A 23 0.47 -18.97 9.41
N ALA A 24 1.48 -18.68 10.22
CA ALA A 24 2.67 -17.93 9.82
C ALA A 24 3.83 -18.31 10.75
N PRO A 25 5.10 -18.12 10.34
CA PRO A 25 6.25 -18.38 11.21
C PRO A 25 6.24 -17.50 12.46
N GLY A 26 5.84 -16.24 12.30
CA GLY A 26 5.68 -15.30 13.39
C GLY A 26 4.71 -14.19 13.02
N ILE A 27 4.04 -13.66 14.03
CA ILE A 27 2.91 -12.73 13.89
C ILE A 27 3.04 -11.66 14.96
N GLN A 28 2.80 -10.40 14.58
CA GLN A 28 2.49 -9.33 15.52
C GLN A 28 1.09 -8.80 15.26
N ALA A 29 0.37 -8.43 16.31
CA ALA A 29 -0.93 -7.82 16.20
C ALA A 29 -1.13 -6.74 17.26
N VAL A 30 -1.87 -5.69 16.90
CA VAL A 30 -2.22 -4.59 17.80
C VAL A 30 -3.68 -4.21 17.62
N ILE A 31 -4.37 -3.95 18.72
CA ILE A 31 -5.69 -3.31 18.77
C ILE A 31 -5.50 -1.96 19.45
N PHE A 32 -6.12 -0.91 18.91
CA PHE A 32 -6.01 0.45 19.43
C PHE A 32 -7.32 1.21 19.31
N ASP A 33 -7.44 2.29 20.08
CA ASP A 33 -8.45 3.33 19.92
C ASP A 33 -7.80 4.71 19.83
N LYS A 34 -8.60 5.78 19.79
CA LYS A 34 -8.08 7.16 19.77
C LYS A 34 -7.22 7.47 21.01
N THR A 35 -7.48 6.84 22.15
CA THR A 35 -6.79 7.11 23.43
C THR A 35 -5.45 6.39 23.55
N GLY A 36 -5.32 5.18 22.99
CA GLY A 36 -4.14 4.36 23.21
C GLY A 36 -4.11 3.05 22.45
N THR A 37 -2.98 2.35 22.58
CA THR A 37 -2.90 0.90 22.38
C THR A 37 -3.76 0.21 23.44
N VAL A 38 -4.65 -0.70 23.01
CA VAL A 38 -5.46 -1.55 23.90
C VAL A 38 -4.74 -2.86 24.17
N SER A 39 -4.17 -3.47 23.13
CA SER A 39 -3.39 -4.70 23.20
C SER A 39 -2.34 -4.70 22.08
N SER A 40 -1.13 -5.16 22.37
CA SER A 40 0.00 -5.31 21.44
C SER A 40 0.67 -6.64 21.77
N VAL A 41 0.66 -7.57 20.83
CA VAL A 41 1.07 -8.96 21.06
C VAL A 41 1.95 -9.47 19.93
N ALA A 42 2.71 -10.51 20.23
CA ALA A 42 3.55 -11.22 19.27
C ALA A 42 3.60 -12.71 19.60
N ALA A 43 3.76 -13.56 18.59
CA ALA A 43 4.07 -14.97 18.75
C ALA A 43 4.90 -15.51 17.59
N GLY A 44 5.55 -16.65 17.81
CA GLY A 44 6.37 -17.34 16.81
C GLY A 44 7.74 -16.69 16.61
N ASP A 45 8.25 -16.79 15.39
CA ASP A 45 9.63 -16.45 15.04
C ASP A 45 9.68 -15.26 14.06
N ALA A 46 10.50 -14.27 14.39
CA ALA A 46 10.91 -13.19 13.49
C ALA A 46 11.89 -13.69 12.42
N THR A 47 12.67 -14.72 12.76
CA THR A 47 13.54 -15.46 11.85
C THR A 47 13.44 -16.93 12.21
N ILE A 48 13.04 -17.77 11.26
CA ILE A 48 12.95 -19.22 11.48
C ILE A 48 14.35 -19.83 11.61
N ALA A 49 14.45 -20.93 12.35
CA ALA A 49 15.71 -21.66 12.48
C ALA A 49 16.18 -22.21 11.12
N THR A 50 17.48 -22.20 10.90
CA THR A 50 18.16 -22.88 9.79
C THR A 50 18.95 -24.08 10.32
N GLU A 51 19.68 -24.79 9.45
CA GLU A 51 20.61 -25.83 9.90
C GLU A 51 21.73 -25.28 10.80
N THR A 52 22.10 -24.00 10.62
CA THR A 52 23.25 -23.37 11.27
C THR A 52 22.86 -22.38 12.36
N ASP A 53 21.67 -21.78 12.28
CA ASP A 53 21.26 -20.66 13.12
C ASP A 53 19.96 -20.97 13.86
N ALA A 54 19.92 -20.62 15.14
CA ALA A 54 18.71 -20.75 15.95
C ALA A 54 17.64 -19.75 15.51
N ALA A 55 16.37 -20.08 15.77
CA ALA A 55 15.27 -19.15 15.54
C ALA A 55 15.41 -17.90 16.41
N VAL A 56 14.99 -16.75 15.86
CA VAL A 56 14.86 -15.49 16.59
C VAL A 56 13.38 -15.26 16.89
N PRO A 57 12.97 -15.17 18.17
CA PRO A 57 11.58 -14.97 18.53
C PRO A 57 10.99 -13.66 17.98
N MET A 58 9.74 -13.73 17.54
CA MET A 58 8.92 -12.55 17.24
C MET A 58 8.52 -11.87 18.56
N THR A 59 8.76 -10.56 18.64
CA THR A 59 8.37 -9.74 19.78
C THR A 59 7.59 -8.51 19.29
N THR A 60 6.92 -7.79 20.19
CA THR A 60 6.28 -6.51 19.85
C THR A 60 7.27 -5.41 19.46
N SER A 61 8.56 -5.63 19.75
CA SER A 61 9.66 -4.77 19.32
C SER A 61 10.29 -5.21 18.00
N THR A 62 9.84 -6.31 17.40
CA THR A 62 10.37 -6.76 16.11
C THR A 62 9.92 -5.80 15.01
N VAL A 63 10.87 -5.38 14.18
CA VAL A 63 10.63 -4.48 13.06
C VAL A 63 10.31 -5.31 11.83
N ALA A 64 9.22 -4.97 11.17
CA ALA A 64 8.74 -5.62 9.96
C ALA A 64 8.75 -4.65 8.78
N TRP A 65 8.86 -5.20 7.57
CA TRP A 65 8.62 -4.43 6.36
C TRP A 65 7.11 -4.27 6.14
N MET A 66 6.63 -3.04 6.15
CA MET A 66 5.20 -2.72 6.03
C MET A 66 4.68 -2.81 4.60
N ALA A 67 5.59 -2.83 3.62
CA ALA A 67 5.28 -2.82 2.20
C ALA A 67 4.18 -1.78 1.87
N SER A 68 3.14 -2.19 1.13
CA SER A 68 2.03 -1.35 0.68
C SER A 68 1.21 -0.65 1.77
N CYS A 69 1.35 -0.99 3.06
CA CYS A 69 0.77 -0.17 4.13
C CYS A 69 1.36 1.26 4.10
N SER A 70 2.55 1.45 3.54
CA SER A 70 3.18 2.77 3.41
C SER A 70 2.36 3.80 2.61
N LYS A 71 1.44 3.34 1.74
CA LYS A 71 0.63 4.18 0.86
C LYS A 71 -0.17 5.23 1.61
N LEU A 72 -0.70 4.88 2.79
CA LEU A 72 -1.42 5.80 3.65
C LEU A 72 -0.59 7.04 3.99
N SER A 73 0.67 6.85 4.39
CA SER A 73 1.57 7.95 4.76
C SER A 73 1.92 8.81 3.55
N ILE A 74 2.12 8.22 2.37
CA ILE A 74 2.41 8.99 1.15
C ILE A 74 1.21 9.80 0.69
N ALA A 75 0.01 9.22 0.72
CA ALA A 75 -1.21 9.93 0.37
C ALA A 75 -1.45 11.12 1.32
N ILE A 76 -1.21 10.93 2.63
CA ILE A 76 -1.24 12.01 3.62
C ILE A 76 -0.26 13.13 3.27
N LEU A 77 0.99 12.82 2.91
CA LEU A 77 1.98 13.83 2.52
C LEU A 77 1.52 14.65 1.30
N ALA A 78 1.01 13.98 0.27
CA ALA A 78 0.52 14.66 -0.92
C ALA A 78 -0.70 15.55 -0.60
N LEU A 79 -1.64 15.09 0.23
CA LEU A 79 -2.77 15.90 0.69
C LEU A 79 -2.33 17.10 1.55
N GLN A 80 -1.32 16.93 2.41
CA GLN A 80 -0.75 18.04 3.18
C GLN A 80 -0.17 19.13 2.28
N LEU A 81 0.53 18.75 1.20
CA LEU A 81 1.04 19.72 0.23
C LEU A 81 -0.08 20.45 -0.50
N LEU A 82 -1.22 19.80 -0.76
CA LEU A 82 -2.37 20.43 -1.41
C LEU A 82 -3.16 21.37 -0.48
N GLU A 83 -3.17 21.12 0.83
CA GLU A 83 -3.84 22.03 1.79
C GLU A 83 -2.90 23.14 2.33
N ARG A 84 -1.57 22.96 2.23
CA ARG A 84 -0.55 23.86 2.83
C ARG A 84 0.50 24.31 1.81
N LYS A 85 0.23 25.44 1.16
CA LYS A 85 1.16 26.04 0.18
C LYS A 85 2.53 26.43 0.75
N ASP A 86 2.63 26.63 2.07
CA ASP A 86 3.89 26.93 2.76
C ASP A 86 4.86 25.74 2.79
N LEU A 87 4.37 24.53 2.51
CA LEU A 87 5.22 23.34 2.38
C LEU A 87 5.89 23.22 1.01
N TRP A 88 5.48 24.02 0.03
CA TRP A 88 6.08 24.03 -1.30
C TRP A 88 7.37 24.84 -1.30
N LYS A 89 8.37 24.37 -2.06
CA LYS A 89 9.58 25.17 -2.31
C LYS A 89 9.27 26.51 -2.98
N ASN A 90 8.21 26.53 -3.81
CA ASN A 90 7.69 27.72 -4.51
C ASN A 90 6.18 27.88 -4.23
N PRO A 91 5.77 28.62 -3.18
CA PRO A 91 4.35 28.73 -2.79
C PRO A 91 3.41 29.33 -3.85
N SER A 92 3.92 30.08 -4.82
CA SER A 92 3.13 30.65 -5.93
C SER A 92 2.77 29.62 -7.01
N GLU A 93 3.47 28.49 -7.04
CA GLU A 93 3.25 27.38 -7.98
C GLU A 93 2.45 26.24 -7.35
N ALA A 94 2.10 26.38 -6.07
CA ALA A 94 1.43 25.34 -5.30
C ALA A 94 0.06 24.99 -5.90
N LEU A 95 -0.16 23.69 -6.11
CA LEU A 95 -1.47 23.13 -6.38
C LEU A 95 -2.28 23.08 -5.10
N THR A 96 -3.61 23.23 -5.22
CA THR A 96 -4.54 23.07 -4.11
C THR A 96 -5.43 21.83 -4.28
N LEU A 97 -6.26 21.52 -3.28
CA LEU A 97 -7.28 20.48 -3.40
C LEU A 97 -8.25 20.70 -4.58
N ASP A 98 -8.43 21.94 -5.04
CA ASP A 98 -9.27 22.24 -6.22
C ASP A 98 -8.57 21.86 -7.55
N ASP A 99 -7.26 21.61 -7.51
CA ASP A 99 -6.45 21.29 -8.69
C ASP A 99 -6.26 19.78 -8.89
N ILE A 100 -6.87 18.92 -8.06
CA ILE A 100 -6.61 17.47 -8.13
C ILE A 100 -7.04 16.81 -9.44
N ASP A 101 -7.94 17.44 -10.19
CA ASP A 101 -8.39 17.03 -11.52
C ASP A 101 -7.69 17.79 -12.66
N ASN A 102 -6.76 18.70 -12.33
CA ASN A 102 -6.08 19.53 -13.32
C ASN A 102 -4.82 18.85 -13.86
N HIS A 103 -4.97 18.19 -15.00
CA HIS A 103 -3.87 17.52 -15.71
C HIS A 103 -2.70 18.48 -16.04
N GLU A 104 -2.99 19.66 -16.60
CA GLU A 104 -1.95 20.60 -17.04
C GLU A 104 -1.12 21.16 -15.88
N LYS A 105 -1.73 21.31 -14.70
CA LYS A 105 -1.00 21.69 -13.49
C LYS A 105 -0.17 20.53 -12.96
N LEU A 106 -0.70 19.30 -12.98
CA LEU A 106 0.05 18.12 -12.57
C LEU A 106 1.34 17.95 -13.39
N THR A 107 1.28 18.13 -14.71
CA THR A 107 2.42 17.88 -15.60
C THR A 107 3.58 18.87 -15.41
N LYS A 108 3.34 20.02 -14.79
CA LYS A 108 4.41 20.93 -14.35
C LYS A 108 5.28 20.32 -13.24
N ILE A 109 4.73 19.38 -12.48
CA ILE A 109 5.42 18.67 -11.39
C ILE A 109 5.82 17.26 -11.83
N LEU A 110 4.96 16.59 -12.59
CA LEU A 110 5.17 15.24 -13.13
C LEU A 110 5.12 15.26 -14.68
N PRO A 111 6.17 15.75 -15.37
CA PRO A 111 6.22 15.85 -16.83
C PRO A 111 6.15 14.48 -17.54
N GLU A 112 6.33 13.38 -16.81
CA GLU A 112 6.08 12.02 -17.30
C GLU A 112 4.64 11.85 -17.79
N PHE A 113 3.69 12.64 -17.32
CA PHE A 113 2.29 12.53 -17.74
C PHE A 113 1.90 13.48 -18.87
N ALA A 114 2.78 14.39 -19.32
CA ALA A 114 2.45 15.35 -20.37
C ALA A 114 2.07 14.62 -21.66
N LEU A 115 0.88 14.85 -22.22
CA LEU A 115 0.37 14.07 -23.37
C LEU A 115 1.21 14.22 -24.64
N ASP A 116 1.97 15.31 -24.76
CA ASP A 116 2.95 15.60 -25.81
C ASP A 116 4.34 15.00 -25.54
N ASN A 117 4.54 14.33 -24.41
CA ASN A 117 5.74 13.55 -24.11
C ASN A 117 5.65 12.17 -24.77
N ASP A 118 6.11 12.08 -26.02
CA ASP A 118 6.13 10.82 -26.79
C ASP A 118 7.10 9.76 -26.26
N ASP A 119 8.04 10.14 -25.39
CA ASP A 119 8.99 9.22 -24.73
C ASP A 119 8.38 8.56 -23.48
N SER A 120 7.21 9.01 -23.03
CA SER A 120 6.53 8.47 -21.86
C SER A 120 5.44 7.47 -22.22
N LEU A 121 5.65 6.21 -21.83
CA LEU A 121 4.68 5.12 -21.94
C LEU A 121 3.41 5.39 -21.11
N CYS A 122 3.50 6.19 -20.04
CA CYS A 122 2.35 6.64 -19.25
C CYS A 122 1.35 7.52 -20.02
N THR A 123 1.64 7.87 -21.28
CA THR A 123 0.72 8.61 -22.16
C THR A 123 0.03 7.72 -23.20
N PHE A 124 0.33 6.42 -23.16
CA PHE A 124 -0.17 5.43 -24.11
C PHE A 124 -0.99 4.35 -23.41
N VAL A 125 -1.99 3.82 -24.12
CA VAL A 125 -2.85 2.72 -23.68
C VAL A 125 -2.64 1.54 -24.62
N TRP A 126 -2.64 0.32 -24.09
CA TRP A 126 -2.59 -0.91 -24.89
C TRP A 126 -3.74 -0.97 -25.91
N ASN A 127 -3.42 -1.42 -27.12
CA ASN A 127 -4.40 -1.94 -28.07
C ASN A 127 -4.50 -3.46 -27.93
N GLU A 128 -5.51 -4.05 -28.56
CA GLU A 128 -5.59 -5.51 -28.70
C GLU A 128 -5.27 -5.93 -30.13
N PRO A 129 -4.28 -6.83 -30.35
CA PRO A 129 -3.36 -7.42 -29.35
C PRO A 129 -2.30 -6.42 -28.85
N ALA A 130 -1.79 -6.59 -27.63
CA ALA A 130 -0.85 -5.64 -27.01
C ALA A 130 0.52 -5.50 -27.69
N PHE A 131 0.94 -6.48 -28.50
CA PHE A 131 2.24 -6.48 -29.16
C PHE A 131 2.12 -6.85 -30.64
N HIS A 132 2.94 -6.23 -31.47
CA HIS A 132 3.13 -6.62 -32.87
C HIS A 132 4.19 -7.73 -32.99
N ASP A 133 4.21 -8.39 -34.14
CA ASP A 133 5.26 -9.35 -34.47
C ASP A 133 6.63 -8.67 -34.62
N GLY A 134 7.68 -9.36 -34.15
CA GLY A 134 9.08 -8.92 -34.24
C GLY A 134 9.54 -8.01 -33.09
N THR A 135 10.73 -7.44 -33.25
CA THR A 135 11.38 -6.60 -32.24
C THR A 135 11.65 -5.18 -32.75
N ASP A 136 11.73 -4.23 -31.84
CA ASP A 136 12.31 -2.92 -32.13
C ASP A 136 13.83 -2.99 -32.30
N GLU A 137 14.45 -1.82 -32.54
CA GLU A 137 15.90 -1.67 -32.74
C GLU A 137 16.76 -2.03 -31.52
N HIS A 138 16.15 -2.12 -30.33
CA HIS A 138 16.83 -2.49 -29.09
C HIS A 138 16.68 -3.98 -28.74
N GLY A 139 15.93 -4.74 -29.53
CA GLY A 139 15.63 -6.16 -29.28
C GLY A 139 14.48 -6.37 -28.30
N ARG A 140 13.61 -5.37 -28.11
CA ARG A 140 12.42 -5.43 -27.27
C ARG A 140 11.20 -5.75 -28.13
N ARG A 141 10.13 -6.31 -27.55
CA ARG A 141 8.88 -6.55 -28.28
C ARG A 141 8.30 -5.23 -28.79
N LYS A 142 7.80 -5.20 -30.04
CA LYS A 142 7.13 -4.01 -30.57
C LYS A 142 5.78 -3.81 -29.89
N LEU A 143 5.59 -2.66 -29.25
CA LEU A 143 4.36 -2.31 -28.55
C LEU A 143 3.26 -1.95 -29.56
N ASN A 144 2.04 -2.42 -29.34
CA ASN A 144 0.84 -1.97 -30.06
C ASN A 144 0.01 -1.10 -29.12
N VAL A 145 0.14 0.22 -29.30
CA VAL A 145 -0.44 1.20 -28.37
C VAL A 145 -1.12 2.34 -29.11
N ARG A 146 -1.99 3.04 -28.41
CA ARG A 146 -2.59 4.31 -28.84
C ARG A 146 -2.37 5.38 -27.78
N LYS A 147 -2.44 6.66 -28.17
CA LYS A 147 -2.46 7.75 -27.19
C LYS A 147 -3.67 7.62 -26.25
N ALA A 148 -3.46 7.96 -24.99
CA ALA A 148 -4.54 8.08 -24.02
C ALA A 148 -5.49 9.21 -24.43
N LYS A 149 -6.80 9.01 -24.22
CA LYS A 149 -7.84 10.00 -24.58
C LYS A 149 -7.86 11.21 -23.66
N ARG A 150 -7.28 11.07 -22.47
CA ARG A 150 -7.13 12.13 -21.46
C ARG A 150 -5.88 11.87 -20.65
N GLY A 151 -5.36 12.91 -20.02
CA GLY A 151 -4.19 12.82 -19.15
C GLY A 151 -4.52 12.34 -17.73
N ILE A 152 -3.49 11.84 -17.03
CA ILE A 152 -3.55 11.46 -15.61
C ILE A 152 -3.72 12.72 -14.74
N THR A 153 -4.42 12.59 -13.60
CA THR A 153 -4.64 13.66 -12.62
C THR A 153 -4.21 13.16 -11.23
N LEU A 154 -4.10 14.06 -10.24
CA LEU A 154 -3.79 13.64 -8.86
C LEU A 154 -4.89 12.75 -8.30
N ARG A 155 -6.16 13.04 -8.60
CA ARG A 155 -7.28 12.16 -8.22
C ARG A 155 -7.09 10.75 -8.73
N HIS A 156 -6.64 10.59 -9.98
CA HIS A 156 -6.37 9.27 -10.55
C HIS A 156 -5.27 8.51 -9.77
N LEU A 157 -4.22 9.21 -9.34
CA LEU A 157 -3.16 8.62 -8.52
C LEU A 157 -3.65 8.24 -7.11
N PHE A 158 -4.44 9.11 -6.46
CA PHE A 158 -5.00 8.85 -5.13
C PHE A 158 -5.99 7.69 -5.09
N THR A 159 -6.63 7.35 -6.20
CA THR A 159 -7.70 6.35 -6.28
C THR A 159 -7.31 5.10 -7.07
N HIS A 160 -6.05 4.98 -7.49
CA HIS A 160 -5.59 3.90 -8.36
C HIS A 160 -6.36 3.80 -9.68
N SER A 161 -6.81 4.92 -10.25
CA SER A 161 -7.58 4.97 -11.50
C SER A 161 -6.79 5.58 -12.67
N SER A 162 -5.46 5.68 -12.56
CA SER A 162 -4.60 6.23 -13.63
C SER A 162 -4.43 5.31 -14.84
N GLY A 163 -4.73 4.02 -14.71
CA GLY A 163 -4.41 2.99 -15.69
C GLY A 163 -3.00 2.40 -15.53
N LEU A 164 -2.19 2.90 -14.58
CA LEU A 164 -0.90 2.28 -14.22
C LEU A 164 -1.13 0.92 -13.55
N SER A 165 -0.27 -0.06 -13.85
CA SER A 165 -0.36 -1.40 -13.27
C SER A 165 1.01 -1.95 -12.88
N TYR A 166 1.04 -3.10 -12.18
CA TYR A 166 2.28 -3.77 -11.80
C TYR A 166 2.45 -5.09 -12.57
N ILE A 167 3.71 -5.48 -12.75
CA ILE A 167 4.10 -6.79 -13.30
C ILE A 167 3.40 -7.99 -12.63
N PHE A 168 3.10 -7.95 -11.33
CA PHE A 168 2.49 -9.08 -10.64
C PHE A 168 0.95 -9.15 -10.74
N ASN A 169 0.29 -8.13 -11.32
CA ASN A 169 -1.18 -8.10 -11.43
C ASN A 169 -1.71 -7.89 -12.86
N GLU A 170 -0.85 -7.55 -13.84
CA GLU A 170 -1.27 -7.40 -15.23
C GLU A 170 -0.25 -8.01 -16.21
N GLU A 171 -0.76 -8.79 -17.17
CA GLU A 171 0.07 -9.66 -18.02
C GLU A 171 0.89 -8.89 -19.05
N ASN A 172 0.34 -7.81 -19.64
CA ASN A 172 1.08 -7.03 -20.62
C ASN A 172 2.21 -6.22 -19.96
N THR A 173 1.98 -5.73 -18.76
CA THR A 173 2.97 -5.05 -17.92
C THR A 173 4.04 -6.04 -17.45
N CYS A 174 3.65 -7.27 -17.08
CA CYS A 174 4.61 -8.34 -16.84
C CYS A 174 5.48 -8.62 -18.07
N ALA A 175 4.86 -8.72 -19.25
CA ALA A 175 5.58 -8.98 -20.48
C ALA A 175 6.39 -7.76 -20.98
N LEU A 176 6.18 -6.56 -20.42
CA LEU A 176 6.95 -5.35 -20.70
C LEU A 176 8.24 -5.32 -19.85
N GLU A 177 8.13 -5.65 -18.56
CA GLU A 177 9.24 -5.62 -17.59
C GLU A 177 10.02 -6.94 -17.52
N ASN A 178 9.38 -8.07 -17.80
CA ASN A 178 9.97 -9.41 -17.77
C ASN A 178 9.50 -10.26 -18.97
N PRO A 179 9.98 -9.95 -20.19
CA PRO A 179 9.51 -10.60 -21.42
C PRO A 179 10.05 -12.03 -21.65
N GLY A 180 10.80 -12.59 -20.70
CA GLY A 180 11.53 -13.85 -20.86
C GLY A 180 12.86 -13.70 -21.62
N GLU A 181 13.55 -14.82 -21.86
CA GLU A 181 14.93 -14.83 -22.37
C GLU A 181 15.07 -14.35 -23.84
N SER A 182 13.98 -14.38 -24.61
CA SER A 182 14.00 -14.07 -26.05
C SER A 182 14.00 -12.57 -26.37
N PHE A 183 13.71 -11.72 -25.40
CA PHE A 183 13.56 -10.28 -25.61
C PHE A 183 14.24 -9.48 -24.51
N LYS A 184 14.64 -8.25 -24.82
CA LYS A 184 15.04 -7.30 -23.78
C LYS A 184 13.80 -6.65 -23.16
N PRO A 185 13.83 -6.37 -21.84
CA PRO A 185 12.75 -5.63 -21.20
C PRO A 185 12.72 -4.18 -21.68
N HIS A 186 11.55 -3.55 -21.62
CA HIS A 186 11.42 -2.11 -21.91
C HIS A 186 11.91 -1.26 -20.76
N ASN A 187 11.61 -1.67 -19.53
CA ASN A 187 12.00 -1.03 -18.28
C ASN A 187 12.50 -2.08 -17.28
N GLY A 188 13.19 -1.64 -16.23
CA GLY A 188 13.44 -2.48 -15.07
C GLY A 188 12.15 -2.79 -14.28
N PRO A 189 12.25 -3.65 -13.25
CA PRO A 189 11.10 -4.03 -12.44
C PRO A 189 10.61 -2.85 -11.59
N SER A 190 9.44 -2.30 -11.94
CA SER A 190 8.89 -1.07 -11.35
C SER A 190 8.71 -1.13 -9.83
N PHE A 191 8.57 -2.34 -9.28
CA PHE A 191 8.33 -2.56 -7.85
C PHE A 191 9.60 -2.71 -7.00
N THR A 192 10.81 -2.77 -7.60
CA THR A 192 12.07 -3.01 -6.86
C THR A 192 13.26 -2.18 -7.33
N SER A 193 13.26 -1.61 -8.52
CA SER A 193 14.48 -1.01 -9.10
C SER A 193 14.91 0.31 -8.47
N GLY A 194 13.96 1.13 -7.97
CA GLY A 194 14.25 2.48 -7.46
C GLY A 194 14.57 3.50 -8.54
N VAL A 195 14.41 3.13 -9.80
CA VAL A 195 14.55 4.02 -10.94
C VAL A 195 13.17 4.61 -11.22
N ILE A 196 13.08 5.94 -11.24
CA ILE A 196 11.81 6.64 -11.48
C ILE A 196 11.20 6.21 -12.81
N ASN A 197 12.03 6.11 -13.85
CA ASN A 197 11.60 5.74 -15.19
C ASN A 197 11.09 4.29 -15.28
N ASP A 198 11.37 3.41 -14.32
CA ASP A 198 10.82 2.06 -14.39
C ASP A 198 9.32 2.01 -14.09
N HIS A 199 8.78 3.04 -13.41
CA HIS A 199 7.33 3.24 -13.25
C HIS A 199 6.66 3.75 -14.53
N ASN A 200 7.43 4.07 -15.58
CA ASN A 200 6.94 4.56 -16.87
C ASN A 200 6.38 3.41 -17.71
N VAL A 201 5.23 2.87 -17.33
CA VAL A 201 4.59 1.71 -17.98
C VAL A 201 3.44 2.13 -18.89
N VAL A 202 3.11 1.30 -19.87
CA VAL A 202 1.93 1.52 -20.72
C VAL A 202 0.66 1.33 -19.89
N LEU A 203 -0.30 2.23 -20.05
CA LEU A 203 -1.56 2.17 -19.33
C LEU A 203 -2.44 1.03 -19.83
N VAL A 204 -3.14 0.39 -18.89
CA VAL A 204 -4.05 -0.72 -19.22
C VAL A 204 -5.43 -0.23 -19.64
N ASN A 205 -5.79 1.01 -19.30
CA ASN A 205 -6.98 1.71 -19.77
C ASN A 205 -6.74 3.23 -19.76
N ASP A 206 -7.66 3.99 -20.38
CA ASP A 206 -7.61 5.46 -20.31
C ASP A 206 -7.78 5.90 -18.84
N PRO A 207 -7.02 6.92 -18.36
CA PRO A 207 -7.15 7.41 -17.00
C PRO A 207 -8.61 7.72 -16.62
N GLY A 208 -9.03 7.28 -15.44
CA GLY A 208 -10.39 7.40 -14.91
C GLY A 208 -11.38 6.37 -15.43
N ALA A 209 -10.99 5.42 -16.29
CA ALA A 209 -11.93 4.42 -16.82
C ALA A 209 -12.28 3.34 -15.79
N THR A 210 -11.30 2.86 -15.02
CA THR A 210 -11.52 1.93 -13.91
C THR A 210 -10.32 1.92 -12.97
N ILE A 211 -10.48 1.27 -11.82
CA ILE A 211 -9.40 1.12 -10.83
C ILE A 211 -8.50 -0.03 -11.22
N VAL A 212 -7.20 0.24 -11.24
CA VAL A 212 -6.11 -0.70 -11.49
C VAL A 212 -5.00 -0.43 -10.50
N TYR A 213 -4.68 -1.42 -9.69
CA TYR A 213 -3.61 -1.32 -8.73
C TYR A 213 -2.25 -1.23 -9.43
N GLY A 214 -1.42 -0.26 -9.06
CA GLY A 214 -0.19 0.09 -9.79
C GLY A 214 0.67 1.11 -9.04
N PRO A 215 1.77 1.59 -9.64
CA PRO A 215 2.77 2.52 -9.05
C PRO A 215 2.30 3.96 -8.84
N ASN A 216 0.99 4.15 -8.61
CA ASN A 216 0.36 5.45 -8.39
C ASN A 216 0.97 6.19 -7.18
N THR A 217 1.24 5.45 -6.11
CA THR A 217 1.85 5.99 -4.89
C THR A 217 3.28 6.45 -5.12
N ASP A 218 4.04 5.78 -5.99
CA ASP A 218 5.41 6.18 -6.31
C ASP A 218 5.41 7.55 -6.99
N PHE A 219 4.45 7.81 -7.89
CA PHE A 219 4.23 9.13 -8.45
C PHE A 219 3.73 10.16 -7.43
N LEU A 220 2.90 9.78 -6.44
CA LEU A 220 2.54 10.68 -5.32
C LEU A 220 3.77 11.02 -4.45
N GLY A 221 4.67 10.07 -4.24
CA GLY A 221 5.95 10.30 -3.56
C GLY A 221 6.83 11.27 -4.34
N GLN A 222 6.94 11.09 -5.66
CA GLN A 222 7.66 12.01 -6.53
C GLN A 222 7.04 13.40 -6.57
N PHE A 223 5.70 13.49 -6.62
CA PHE A 223 4.98 14.74 -6.49
C PHE A 223 5.38 15.45 -5.19
N ALA A 224 5.38 14.72 -4.07
CA ALA A 224 5.71 15.29 -2.77
C ALA A 224 7.16 15.80 -2.69
N VAL A 225 8.12 15.02 -3.20
CA VAL A 225 9.53 15.40 -3.27
C VAL A 225 9.74 16.63 -4.18
N ARG A 226 9.18 16.61 -5.39
CA ARG A 226 9.37 17.69 -6.38
C ARG A 226 8.70 19.01 -5.96
N ALA A 227 7.51 18.93 -5.36
CA ALA A 227 6.74 20.08 -4.89
C ALA A 227 7.40 20.75 -3.66
N SER A 228 7.84 19.95 -2.69
CA SER A 228 8.44 20.45 -1.45
C SER A 228 9.93 20.81 -1.57
N GLY A 229 10.65 20.18 -2.52
CA GLY A 229 12.10 20.25 -2.59
C GLY A 229 12.82 19.51 -1.45
N LYS A 230 12.11 18.66 -0.68
CA LYS A 230 12.67 17.82 0.39
C LYS A 230 12.67 16.37 -0.04
N ASN A 231 13.62 15.59 0.49
CA ASN A 231 13.61 14.14 0.26
C ASN A 231 12.47 13.45 1.04
N LEU A 232 12.12 12.23 0.63
CA LEU A 232 10.96 11.51 1.18
C LEU A 232 11.09 11.24 2.69
N ARG A 233 12.30 10.95 3.17
CA ARG A 233 12.55 10.70 4.59
C ARG A 233 12.25 11.94 5.42
N GLN A 234 12.77 13.09 5.00
CA GLN A 234 12.54 14.37 5.66
C GLN A 234 11.04 14.67 5.74
N LEU A 235 10.31 14.48 4.64
CA LEU A 235 8.86 14.67 4.63
C LEU A 235 8.15 13.74 5.62
N LEU A 236 8.43 12.44 5.60
CA LEU A 236 7.80 11.49 6.53
C LEU A 236 8.12 11.81 7.99
N ARG A 237 9.37 12.13 8.33
CA ARG A 237 9.77 12.51 9.69
C ARG A 237 9.09 13.79 10.14
N GLU A 238 9.31 14.90 9.43
CA GLU A 238 8.84 16.22 9.85
C GLU A 238 7.31 16.33 9.87
N ARG A 239 6.62 15.58 9.00
CA ARG A 239 5.20 15.80 8.74
C ARG A 239 4.26 14.75 9.31
N ILE A 240 4.77 13.56 9.64
CA ILE A 240 3.97 12.46 10.16
C ILE A 240 4.60 11.87 11.42
N PHE A 241 5.83 11.38 11.36
CA PHE A 241 6.38 10.59 12.46
C PHE A 241 6.78 11.44 13.68
N ASP A 242 7.47 12.57 13.48
CA ASP A 242 7.85 13.46 14.58
C ASP A 242 6.63 14.14 15.25
N PRO A 243 5.63 14.66 14.50
CA PRO A 243 4.41 15.21 15.11
C PRO A 243 3.59 14.19 15.91
N LEU A 244 3.73 12.89 15.60
CA LEU A 244 3.12 11.79 16.34
C LEU A 244 4.02 11.25 17.46
N GLY A 245 5.21 11.81 17.66
CA GLY A 245 6.16 11.41 18.70
C GLY A 245 6.75 10.02 18.50
N ILE A 246 6.83 9.52 17.26
CA ILE A 246 7.30 8.16 16.98
C ILE A 246 8.82 8.15 16.83
N ASN A 247 9.52 7.26 17.52
CA ASN A 247 10.97 7.14 17.44
C ASN A 247 11.41 6.59 16.06
N LYS A 248 12.52 7.11 15.52
CA LYS A 248 13.15 6.61 14.28
C LYS A 248 13.59 5.15 14.37
N ASP A 249 13.95 4.67 15.55
CA ASP A 249 14.33 3.27 15.73
C ASP A 249 13.12 2.32 15.58
N ASP A 250 11.89 2.82 15.77
CA ASP A 250 10.66 2.02 15.68
C ASP A 250 9.87 2.23 14.40
N ILE A 251 10.05 3.37 13.71
CA ILE A 251 9.54 3.61 12.36
C ILE A 251 10.47 4.52 11.57
N ASP A 252 10.91 4.04 10.42
CA ASP A 252 11.62 4.84 9.43
C ASP A 252 11.50 4.16 8.06
N ILE A 253 12.05 4.80 7.04
CA ILE A 253 12.28 4.18 5.75
C ILE A 253 13.73 3.69 5.61
N PHE A 254 14.62 4.07 6.53
CA PHE A 254 15.99 3.57 6.64
C PHE A 254 16.13 2.56 7.77
N VAL A 255 17.08 1.65 7.61
CA VAL A 255 17.51 0.78 8.72
C VAL A 255 18.36 1.60 9.69
N GLU A 256 17.74 2.06 10.78
CA GLU A 256 18.45 2.72 11.87
C GLU A 256 19.34 1.74 12.66
N PRO A 257 20.39 2.23 13.37
CA PRO A 257 21.34 1.35 14.07
C PRO A 257 20.69 0.34 15.04
N GLN A 258 19.63 0.72 15.77
CA GLN A 258 18.93 -0.21 16.67
C GLN A 258 17.78 -0.96 15.99
N MET A 259 17.35 -0.50 14.82
CA MET A 259 16.32 -1.15 14.01
C MET A 259 16.84 -2.46 13.44
N GLY A 260 18.04 -2.47 12.87
CA GLY A 260 18.61 -3.63 12.18
C GLY A 260 18.67 -4.90 13.04
N ALA A 261 19.01 -4.77 14.32
CA ALA A 261 19.07 -5.89 15.26
C ALA A 261 17.70 -6.52 15.59
N ARG A 262 16.61 -5.82 15.25
CA ARG A 262 15.23 -6.24 15.54
C ARG A 262 14.45 -6.56 14.27
N MET A 263 15.07 -6.52 13.10
CA MET A 263 14.37 -6.78 11.83
C MET A 263 13.99 -8.26 11.70
N ALA A 264 12.74 -8.50 11.33
CA ALA A 264 12.29 -9.80 10.89
C ALA A 264 12.83 -10.14 9.49
N THR A 265 13.04 -11.42 9.23
CA THR A 265 13.32 -11.92 7.88
C THR A 265 12.03 -12.13 7.10
N SER A 266 12.10 -11.99 5.78
CA SER A 266 10.99 -12.39 4.91
C SER A 266 10.96 -13.90 4.75
N THR A 267 9.76 -14.46 4.65
CA THR A 267 9.53 -15.90 4.53
C THR A 267 8.60 -16.19 3.37
N VAL A 268 8.80 -17.31 2.67
CA VAL A 268 7.85 -17.87 1.70
C VAL A 268 7.20 -19.13 2.25
N ARG A 269 5.91 -19.32 1.96
CA ARG A 269 5.23 -20.61 2.16
C ARG A 269 5.51 -21.53 0.98
N LEU A 270 5.99 -22.73 1.30
CA LEU A 270 6.22 -23.80 0.34
C LEU A 270 4.94 -24.61 0.09
N PRO A 271 4.85 -25.35 -1.03
CA PRO A 271 3.68 -26.18 -1.34
C PRO A 271 3.35 -27.26 -0.29
N ASP A 272 4.33 -27.70 0.49
CA ASP A 272 4.14 -28.66 1.59
C ASP A 272 3.65 -28.00 2.90
N GLY A 273 3.38 -26.69 2.87
CA GLY A 273 2.92 -25.88 3.99
C GLY A 273 4.03 -25.34 4.89
N LYS A 274 5.29 -25.76 4.68
CA LYS A 274 6.43 -25.27 5.45
C LYS A 274 6.87 -23.87 5.03
N PHE A 275 7.77 -23.32 5.81
CA PHE A 275 8.32 -21.98 5.65
C PHE A 275 9.78 -22.03 5.23
N MET A 276 10.19 -21.11 4.37
CA MET A 276 11.58 -20.89 4.00
C MET A 276 11.91 -19.41 4.14
N SER A 277 12.95 -19.08 4.89
CA SER A 277 13.49 -17.72 4.93
C SER A 277 14.06 -17.34 3.58
N ILE A 278 13.79 -16.11 3.18
CA ILE A 278 14.40 -15.45 2.04
C ILE A 278 15.12 -14.19 2.52
N PRO A 279 16.16 -13.73 1.80
CA PRO A 279 16.76 -12.43 2.08
C PRO A 279 15.68 -11.33 2.11
N PRO A 280 15.83 -10.32 2.98
CA PRO A 280 14.92 -9.18 2.97
C PRO A 280 14.94 -8.52 1.58
N PHE A 281 13.80 -7.97 1.17
CA PHE A 281 13.73 -7.17 -0.05
C PHE A 281 14.69 -5.98 0.09
N GLN A 282 15.70 -5.95 -0.77
CA GLN A 282 16.59 -4.80 -0.87
C GLN A 282 15.83 -3.70 -1.61
N LEU A 283 15.23 -2.80 -0.84
CA LEU A 283 14.63 -1.61 -1.41
C LEU A 283 15.72 -0.55 -1.61
N PRO A 284 15.72 0.14 -2.76
CA PRO A 284 16.64 1.23 -3.02
C PRO A 284 16.30 2.41 -2.10
N MET A 285 17.24 2.71 -1.20
CA MET A 285 17.12 3.73 -0.16
C MET A 285 18.32 4.67 -0.24
N TYR A 286 18.09 5.98 -0.15
CA TYR A 286 19.12 7.01 -0.29
C TYR A 286 19.15 7.95 0.92
N GLU A 287 20.22 7.91 1.73
CA GLU A 287 20.32 8.77 2.92
C GLU A 287 20.26 10.27 2.61
N GLY A 288 20.61 10.65 1.36
CA GLY A 288 20.50 11.99 0.82
C GLY A 288 19.66 12.02 -0.47
N ASP A 289 19.91 13.02 -1.32
CA ASP A 289 19.26 13.08 -2.63
C ASP A 289 19.67 11.86 -3.47
N PRO A 290 18.71 11.16 -4.10
CA PRO A 290 19.02 10.04 -4.97
C PRO A 290 19.81 10.52 -6.20
N PRO A 291 20.54 9.63 -6.88
CA PRO A 291 21.08 9.91 -8.20
C PRO A 291 20.01 10.43 -9.17
N ALA A 292 20.44 11.17 -10.19
CA ALA A 292 19.52 11.72 -11.19
C ALA A 292 18.74 10.59 -11.88
N GLY A 293 17.41 10.65 -11.81
CA GLY A 293 16.51 9.64 -12.37
C GLY A 293 16.16 8.49 -11.41
N GLU A 294 16.69 8.50 -10.19
CA GLU A 294 16.38 7.55 -9.14
C GLU A 294 15.54 8.21 -8.03
N GLY A 295 14.87 7.38 -7.24
CA GLY A 295 14.08 7.84 -6.10
C GLY A 295 13.72 6.69 -5.17
N PRO A 296 13.41 6.98 -3.89
CA PRO A 296 12.91 5.96 -2.99
C PRO A 296 11.58 5.41 -3.54
N LEU A 297 11.42 4.09 -3.48
CA LEU A 297 10.15 3.43 -3.80
C LEU A 297 9.11 3.86 -2.76
N ALA A 298 8.27 4.85 -3.07
CA ALA A 298 7.34 5.43 -2.10
C ALA A 298 6.15 4.51 -1.79
N SER A 299 5.84 3.56 -2.66
CA SER A 299 4.72 2.63 -2.47
C SER A 299 4.93 1.59 -1.38
N ALA A 300 6.18 1.37 -0.92
CA ALA A 300 6.53 0.34 0.04
C ALA A 300 7.73 0.62 1.00
N PRO A 301 8.12 1.86 1.35
CA PRO A 301 9.42 2.10 1.98
C PRO A 301 9.44 1.89 3.50
N ILE A 302 8.30 1.80 4.19
CA ILE A 302 8.26 1.86 5.65
C ILE A 302 8.69 0.52 6.28
N LEU A 303 9.63 0.64 7.22
CA LEU A 303 10.01 -0.36 8.21
C LEU A 303 9.46 0.08 9.56
N ALA A 304 8.73 -0.78 10.25
CA ALA A 304 8.15 -0.42 11.54
C ALA A 304 7.94 -1.61 12.47
N THR A 305 7.90 -1.36 13.78
CA THR A 305 7.16 -2.25 14.68
C THR A 305 5.66 -2.07 14.46
N THR A 306 4.86 -3.10 14.74
CA THR A 306 3.41 -3.04 14.59
C THR A 306 2.79 -1.95 15.46
N GLU A 307 3.32 -1.79 16.68
CA GLU A 307 2.86 -0.79 17.63
C GLU A 307 3.19 0.64 17.17
N ALA A 308 4.41 0.88 16.67
CA ALA A 308 4.78 2.20 16.17
C ALA A 308 3.95 2.59 14.93
N TYR A 309 3.71 1.65 14.01
CA TYR A 309 2.85 1.91 12.87
C TYR A 309 1.39 2.19 13.29
N SER A 310 0.93 1.58 14.38
CA SER A 310 -0.40 1.88 14.95
C SER A 310 -0.56 3.35 15.35
N HIS A 311 0.51 4.07 15.70
CA HIS A 311 0.44 5.50 16.01
C HIS A 311 0.04 6.33 14.77
N VAL A 312 0.53 5.96 13.59
CA VAL A 312 0.09 6.56 12.32
C VAL A 312 -1.40 6.30 12.10
N LEU A 313 -1.82 5.04 12.25
CA LEU A 313 -3.22 4.65 12.09
C LEU A 313 -4.14 5.34 13.11
N ARG A 314 -3.68 5.53 14.35
CA ARG A 314 -4.39 6.28 15.40
C ARG A 314 -4.51 7.76 15.07
N GLY A 315 -3.47 8.37 14.49
CA GLY A 315 -3.52 9.75 14.01
C GLY A 315 -4.60 9.94 12.94
N VAL A 316 -4.76 8.96 12.06
CA VAL A 316 -5.85 8.92 11.08
C VAL A 316 -7.20 8.70 11.77
N LEU A 317 -7.33 7.69 12.62
CA LEU A 317 -8.56 7.39 13.37
C LEU A 317 -9.07 8.60 14.16
N SER A 318 -8.16 9.40 14.74
CA SER A 318 -8.49 10.56 15.56
C SER A 318 -8.71 11.85 14.76
N HIS A 319 -8.60 11.82 13.43
CA HIS A 319 -8.56 13.02 12.58
C HIS A 319 -7.54 14.05 13.12
N ASN A 320 -6.32 13.60 13.41
CA ASN A 320 -5.33 14.45 14.09
C ASN A 320 -5.03 15.72 13.25
N PRO A 321 -5.27 16.93 13.79
CA PRO A 321 -5.08 18.19 13.05
C PRO A 321 -3.60 18.50 12.74
N ALA A 322 -2.66 17.84 13.41
CA ALA A 322 -1.24 17.90 13.03
C ALA A 322 -0.98 17.24 11.68
N ILE A 323 -1.81 16.27 11.28
CA ILE A 323 -1.69 15.50 10.04
C ILE A 323 -2.48 16.17 8.91
N LEU A 324 -3.80 16.19 8.97
CA LEU A 324 -4.66 16.84 7.96
C LEU A 324 -5.72 17.69 8.66
N SER A 325 -6.20 18.72 7.97
CA SER A 325 -7.33 19.50 8.44
C SER A 325 -8.64 18.69 8.42
N GLU A 326 -9.60 19.07 9.27
CA GLU A 326 -10.92 18.43 9.28
C GLU A 326 -11.62 18.50 7.91
N ALA A 327 -11.47 19.62 7.19
CA ALA A 327 -12.02 19.75 5.85
C ALA A 327 -11.47 18.70 4.87
N THR A 328 -10.16 18.40 4.95
CA THR A 328 -9.54 17.37 4.12
C THR A 328 -10.00 15.96 4.51
N TRP A 329 -10.17 15.67 5.81
CA TRP A 329 -10.75 14.38 6.25
C TRP A 329 -12.18 14.17 5.74
N GLN A 330 -13.00 15.21 5.74
CA GLN A 330 -14.35 15.15 5.17
C GLN A 330 -14.32 14.90 3.66
N LEU A 331 -13.39 15.54 2.94
CA LEU A 331 -13.20 15.31 1.51
C LEU A 331 -12.80 13.85 1.20
N VAL A 332 -11.81 13.30 1.93
CA VAL A 332 -11.39 11.89 1.82
C VAL A 332 -12.57 10.95 2.00
N SER A 333 -13.39 11.21 3.03
CA SER A 333 -14.52 10.34 3.39
C SER A 333 -15.63 10.37 2.34
N LYS A 334 -15.92 11.56 1.78
CA LYS A 334 -16.91 11.72 0.71
C LYS A 334 -16.49 10.94 -0.55
N GLU A 335 -15.24 11.11 -0.97
CA GLU A 335 -14.70 10.54 -2.20
C GLU A 335 -14.84 9.00 -2.27
N ALA A 336 -14.70 8.34 -1.12
CA ALA A 336 -14.77 6.89 -0.99
C ALA A 336 -16.08 6.26 -1.50
N THR A 337 -17.14 7.06 -1.61
CA THR A 337 -18.49 6.60 -1.95
C THR A 337 -18.96 7.03 -3.35
N GLU A 338 -18.12 7.79 -4.06
CA GLU A 338 -18.44 8.26 -5.40
C GLU A 338 -18.41 7.10 -6.42
N PRO A 339 -19.24 7.13 -7.48
CA PRO A 339 -19.26 6.06 -8.48
C PRO A 339 -17.91 5.83 -9.17
N GLU A 340 -17.13 6.89 -9.34
CA GLU A 340 -15.83 6.89 -10.05
C GLU A 340 -14.73 6.17 -9.25
N THR A 341 -14.90 6.03 -7.93
CA THR A 341 -13.95 5.34 -7.06
C THR A 341 -14.34 3.89 -6.78
N LYS A 342 -15.38 3.36 -7.45
CA LYS A 342 -15.76 1.95 -7.37
C LYS A 342 -14.77 1.09 -8.15
N ALA A 343 -14.27 0.06 -7.48
CA ALA A 343 -13.31 -0.87 -8.06
C ALA A 343 -13.99 -2.12 -8.63
N PRO A 344 -13.38 -2.75 -9.65
CA PRO A 344 -13.89 -4.00 -10.20
C PRO A 344 -13.68 -5.18 -9.23
N VAL A 345 -14.53 -6.19 -9.38
CA VAL A 345 -14.39 -7.52 -8.78
C VAL A 345 -14.24 -8.53 -9.93
N PRO A 346 -13.23 -9.41 -9.91
CA PRO A 346 -12.19 -9.57 -8.89
C PRO A 346 -11.13 -8.44 -8.91
N MET A 347 -10.53 -8.15 -7.75
CA MET A 347 -9.41 -7.21 -7.59
C MET A 347 -8.14 -7.79 -8.23
N PHE A 348 -7.84 -9.07 -7.95
CA PHE A 348 -6.70 -9.79 -8.51
C PHE A 348 -7.24 -11.08 -9.14
N PRO A 349 -7.76 -11.04 -10.38
CA PRO A 349 -8.29 -12.22 -11.08
C PRO A 349 -7.26 -13.33 -11.26
N LYS A 350 -5.97 -12.95 -11.34
CA LYS A 350 -4.89 -13.87 -11.65
C LYS A 350 -3.64 -13.48 -10.87
N ALA A 351 -2.94 -14.48 -10.37
CA ALA A 351 -1.61 -14.34 -9.82
C ALA A 351 -0.59 -14.38 -10.96
N VAL A 352 -0.28 -13.23 -11.59
CA VAL A 352 0.66 -13.18 -12.72
C VAL A 352 2.06 -13.64 -12.28
N ILE A 353 2.44 -13.30 -11.04
CA ILE A 353 3.62 -13.85 -10.37
C ILE A 353 3.19 -14.51 -9.05
N PRO A 354 2.89 -15.83 -9.06
CA PRO A 354 2.38 -16.57 -7.90
C PRO A 354 3.31 -16.57 -6.68
N GLN A 355 4.61 -16.29 -6.88
CA GLN A 355 5.57 -16.15 -5.79
C GLN A 355 5.32 -14.91 -4.93
N PHE A 356 4.69 -13.87 -5.48
CA PHE A 356 4.40 -12.63 -4.75
C PHE A 356 2.97 -12.53 -4.25
N THR A 357 1.99 -13.05 -4.99
CA THR A 357 0.57 -12.89 -4.65
C THR A 357 -0.26 -14.06 -5.10
N ASN A 358 -1.31 -14.37 -4.34
CA ASN A 358 -2.42 -15.21 -4.78
C ASN A 358 -3.45 -14.39 -5.58
N ALA A 359 -4.33 -15.08 -6.31
CA ALA A 359 -5.52 -14.48 -6.90
C ALA A 359 -6.63 -14.38 -5.83
N PHE A 360 -7.42 -13.30 -5.86
CA PHE A 360 -8.53 -13.08 -4.93
C PHE A 360 -9.54 -12.07 -5.48
N ASP A 361 -10.81 -12.25 -5.10
CA ASP A 361 -11.91 -11.39 -5.54
C ASP A 361 -11.88 -10.02 -4.87
N THR A 362 -11.81 -9.99 -3.55
CA THR A 362 -11.82 -8.79 -2.73
C THR A 362 -10.84 -8.94 -1.58
N LEU A 363 -10.27 -7.82 -1.13
CA LEU A 363 -9.28 -7.84 -0.04
C LEU A 363 -9.89 -8.37 1.27
N TYR A 364 -11.18 -8.06 1.50
CA TYR A 364 -11.94 -8.48 2.67
C TYR A 364 -13.26 -9.20 2.27
N PRO A 365 -13.81 -10.08 3.11
CA PRO A 365 -14.95 -10.93 2.75
C PRO A 365 -16.31 -10.22 2.91
N HIS A 366 -16.92 -9.80 1.80
CA HIS A 366 -18.25 -9.14 1.80
C HIS A 366 -19.40 -10.09 2.12
N LYS A 367 -20.43 -9.59 2.83
CA LYS A 367 -21.72 -10.27 2.96
C LYS A 367 -22.39 -10.35 1.58
N GLU A 368 -22.89 -11.53 1.25
CA GLU A 368 -23.74 -11.70 0.08
C GLU A 368 -25.17 -11.32 0.44
N VAL A 369 -25.68 -10.27 -0.20
CA VAL A 369 -27.09 -9.87 -0.11
C VAL A 369 -27.70 -10.02 -1.50
N ALA A 370 -28.80 -10.77 -1.60
CA ALA A 370 -29.47 -11.05 -2.86
C ALA A 370 -29.81 -9.74 -3.59
N GLY A 371 -29.38 -9.60 -4.85
CA GLY A 371 -29.57 -8.40 -5.65
C GLY A 371 -28.56 -7.28 -5.39
N THR A 372 -27.49 -7.52 -4.64
CA THR A 372 -26.36 -6.59 -4.49
C THR A 372 -25.07 -7.23 -4.94
N ASP A 373 -24.25 -6.48 -5.68
CA ASP A 373 -22.91 -6.91 -6.05
C ASP A 373 -21.93 -6.65 -4.88
N LYS A 374 -20.91 -7.51 -4.76
CA LYS A 374 -19.74 -7.22 -3.94
C LYS A 374 -19.12 -5.93 -4.46
N THR A 375 -19.11 -4.88 -3.66
CA THR A 375 -18.63 -3.57 -4.11
C THR A 375 -17.76 -2.93 -3.05
N TYR A 376 -16.68 -2.33 -3.51
CA TYR A 376 -15.74 -1.57 -2.71
C TYR A 376 -15.18 -0.43 -3.56
N GLY A 377 -14.54 0.53 -2.91
CA GLY A 377 -13.87 1.63 -3.58
C GLY A 377 -12.57 2.04 -2.92
N PHE A 378 -11.97 3.10 -3.44
CA PHE A 378 -10.77 3.72 -2.91
C PHE A 378 -11.00 5.17 -2.53
N ASN A 379 -10.61 5.54 -1.32
CA ASN A 379 -10.63 6.94 -0.90
C ASN A 379 -9.33 7.67 -1.28
N LEU A 380 -9.26 8.98 -1.02
CA LEU A 380 -8.06 9.78 -1.34
C LEU A 380 -6.81 9.42 -0.51
N LEU A 381 -6.93 8.54 0.47
CA LEU A 381 -5.79 7.98 1.21
C LEU A 381 -5.26 6.69 0.57
N GLN A 382 -5.74 6.30 -0.62
CA GLN A 382 -5.47 5.00 -1.27
C GLN A 382 -5.96 3.79 -0.45
N GLN A 383 -7.05 3.95 0.31
CA GLN A 383 -7.55 2.90 1.22
C GLN A 383 -8.76 2.19 0.65
N TYR A 384 -8.84 0.88 0.88
CA TYR A 384 -10.00 0.08 0.55
C TYR A 384 -11.18 0.46 1.45
N VAL A 385 -12.31 0.78 0.84
CA VAL A 385 -13.56 1.11 1.52
C VAL A 385 -14.64 0.12 1.08
N PRO A 386 -15.16 -0.75 1.97
CA PRO A 386 -16.26 -1.63 1.62
C PRO A 386 -17.53 -0.81 1.34
N LEU A 387 -18.24 -1.07 0.24
CA LEU A 387 -19.54 -0.42 -0.06
C LEU A 387 -20.73 -1.32 0.29
N THR A 388 -20.46 -2.56 0.67
CA THR A 388 -21.38 -3.50 1.33
C THR A 388 -20.73 -4.05 2.59
N ASP A 389 -21.54 -4.35 3.61
CA ASP A 389 -21.05 -4.86 4.90
C ASP A 389 -20.23 -6.13 4.72
N LEU A 390 -19.25 -6.33 5.60
CA LEU A 390 -18.43 -7.54 5.59
C LEU A 390 -19.00 -8.64 6.48
N THR A 391 -18.66 -9.89 6.16
CA THR A 391 -19.07 -11.09 6.91
C THR A 391 -18.57 -11.09 8.35
N THR A 392 -17.48 -10.38 8.62
CA THR A 392 -16.89 -10.17 9.94
C THR A 392 -17.69 -9.21 10.82
N GLY A 393 -18.68 -8.50 10.27
CA GLY A 393 -19.44 -7.47 10.97
C GLY A 393 -18.99 -6.05 10.66
N ARG A 394 -17.91 -5.85 9.90
CA ARG A 394 -17.43 -4.52 9.49
C ARG A 394 -18.51 -3.75 8.69
N PRO A 395 -18.90 -2.55 9.14
CA PRO A 395 -19.84 -1.69 8.41
C PRO A 395 -19.29 -1.18 7.07
N ALA A 396 -20.16 -1.08 6.07
CA ALA A 396 -19.86 -0.41 4.81
C ALA A 396 -19.70 1.11 4.95
N LYS A 397 -18.96 1.72 4.01
CA LYS A 397 -18.82 3.16 3.72
C LYS A 397 -18.08 3.99 4.77
N THR A 398 -18.15 3.59 6.04
CA THR A 398 -17.60 4.36 7.17
C THR A 398 -16.26 3.82 7.67
N THR A 399 -15.96 2.56 7.34
CA THR A 399 -14.70 1.89 7.67
C THR A 399 -13.78 1.83 6.48
N PHE A 400 -12.47 1.68 6.73
CA PHE A 400 -11.50 1.46 5.67
C PHE A 400 -10.30 0.68 6.20
N GLY A 401 -9.51 0.15 5.28
CA GLY A 401 -8.32 -0.61 5.60
C GLY A 401 -7.43 -0.82 4.39
N TRP A 402 -6.27 -1.42 4.61
CA TRP A 402 -5.38 -1.78 3.52
C TRP A 402 -4.46 -2.93 3.92
N ALA A 403 -3.54 -3.27 3.02
CA ALA A 403 -2.65 -4.39 3.21
C ALA A 403 -1.24 -4.14 2.66
N GLY A 404 -0.27 -4.87 3.23
CA GLY A 404 1.12 -4.97 2.81
C GLY A 404 1.41 -6.33 2.20
N LEU A 405 2.32 -6.36 1.22
CA LEU A 405 2.66 -7.56 0.43
C LEU A 405 3.03 -8.76 1.31
N ALA A 406 3.75 -8.54 2.41
CA ALA A 406 4.17 -9.59 3.33
C ALA A 406 3.05 -10.11 4.26
N ASN A 407 1.80 -10.09 3.81
CA ASN A 407 0.60 -10.42 4.58
C ASN A 407 0.43 -9.57 5.85
N SER A 408 0.40 -8.25 5.65
CA SER A 408 0.04 -7.30 6.70
C SER A 408 -1.30 -6.66 6.40
N TYR A 409 -2.17 -6.45 7.39
CA TYR A 409 -3.53 -5.96 7.20
C TYR A 409 -3.97 -5.08 8.36
N TYR A 410 -4.44 -3.87 8.07
CA TYR A 410 -5.08 -3.02 9.08
C TYR A 410 -6.49 -2.62 8.73
N THR A 411 -7.25 -2.27 9.77
CA THR A 411 -8.61 -1.74 9.69
C THR A 411 -8.73 -0.54 10.61
N ILE A 412 -9.47 0.46 10.16
CA ILE A 412 -9.84 1.66 10.92
C ILE A 412 -11.36 1.80 10.87
N ASP A 413 -11.98 1.91 12.04
CA ASP A 413 -13.41 2.16 12.23
C ASP A 413 -13.59 3.43 13.08
N PRO A 414 -13.78 4.60 12.43
CA PRO A 414 -13.96 5.87 13.12
C PRO A 414 -15.22 5.93 13.99
N GLU A 415 -16.29 5.25 13.60
CA GLU A 415 -17.60 5.28 14.28
C GLU A 415 -17.55 4.49 15.59
N ASN A 416 -16.98 3.28 15.55
CA ASN A 416 -16.79 2.44 16.73
C ASN A 416 -15.53 2.78 17.52
N ASN A 417 -14.74 3.77 17.05
CA ASN A 417 -13.53 4.26 17.69
C ASN A 417 -12.51 3.15 17.96
N PHE A 418 -12.14 2.40 16.93
CA PHE A 418 -11.05 1.44 17.03
C PHE A 418 -10.32 1.25 15.70
N GLY A 419 -9.15 0.64 15.79
CA GLY A 419 -8.52 -0.03 14.67
C GLY A 419 -7.73 -1.22 15.15
N PHE A 420 -7.31 -2.06 14.20
CA PHE A 420 -6.37 -3.12 14.47
C PHE A 420 -5.39 -3.26 13.31
N TYR A 421 -4.21 -3.79 13.60
CA TYR A 421 -3.20 -4.11 12.60
C TYR A 421 -2.58 -5.47 12.94
N VAL A 422 -2.55 -6.37 11.96
CA VAL A 422 -1.86 -7.65 12.04
C VAL A 422 -0.80 -7.68 10.95
N THR A 423 0.42 -8.06 11.29
CA THR A 423 1.54 -8.16 10.34
C THR A 423 2.21 -9.52 10.48
N CYS A 424 2.47 -10.10 9.32
CA CYS A 424 3.37 -11.21 9.14
C CYS A 424 4.56 -10.72 8.27
N GLN A 425 5.56 -11.57 8.08
CA GLN A 425 6.58 -11.40 7.04
C GLN A 425 6.56 -12.61 6.11
N LEU A 426 5.38 -12.88 5.53
CA LEU A 426 5.11 -14.10 4.77
C LEU A 426 4.64 -13.78 3.35
N LEU A 427 5.12 -14.56 2.38
CA LEU A 427 4.67 -14.60 0.98
C LEU A 427 4.16 -16.01 0.61
N PRO A 428 3.32 -16.13 -0.43
CA PRO A 428 2.74 -15.05 -1.24
C PRO A 428 1.68 -14.24 -0.48
N PHE A 429 1.46 -13.00 -0.91
CA PHE A 429 0.39 -12.12 -0.45
C PHE A 429 -0.98 -12.78 -0.62
N ALA A 430 -1.94 -12.39 0.25
CA ALA A 430 -3.25 -13.01 0.35
C ALA A 430 -3.14 -14.51 0.67
N ASP A 431 -2.26 -14.84 1.63
CA ASP A 431 -2.18 -16.18 2.19
C ASP A 431 -3.51 -16.55 2.85
N PRO A 432 -4.16 -17.67 2.47
CA PRO A 432 -5.48 -18.02 2.99
C PRO A 432 -5.54 -18.16 4.52
N GLY A 433 -4.47 -18.66 5.14
CA GLY A 433 -4.36 -18.80 6.59
C GLY A 433 -4.32 -17.43 7.27
N VAL A 434 -3.50 -16.51 6.77
CA VAL A 434 -3.38 -15.16 7.33
C VAL A 434 -4.65 -14.33 7.10
N CYS A 435 -5.27 -14.44 5.92
CA CYS A 435 -6.57 -13.81 5.65
C CYS A 435 -7.64 -14.30 6.66
N LYS A 436 -7.70 -15.61 6.93
CA LYS A 436 -8.62 -16.17 7.91
C LYS A 436 -8.34 -15.68 9.33
N LEU A 437 -7.07 -15.58 9.73
CA LEU A 437 -6.69 -15.01 11.03
C LEU A 437 -7.15 -13.56 11.17
N ARG A 438 -6.87 -12.72 10.16
CA ARG A 438 -7.33 -11.33 10.11
C ARG A 438 -8.84 -11.24 10.27
N ASP A 439 -9.58 -12.07 9.53
CA ASP A 439 -11.04 -12.09 9.57
C ASP A 439 -11.57 -12.57 10.94
N GLN A 440 -10.89 -13.52 11.58
CA GLN A 440 -11.19 -13.99 12.94
C GLN A 440 -10.98 -12.90 13.99
N ILE A 441 -9.85 -12.18 13.95
CA ILE A 441 -9.59 -11.06 14.86
C ILE A 441 -10.68 -10.01 14.73
N GLU A 442 -11.01 -9.64 13.49
CA GLU A 442 -12.04 -8.64 13.23
C GLU A 442 -13.43 -9.08 13.72
N ALA A 443 -13.84 -10.31 13.40
CA ALA A 443 -15.13 -10.84 13.81
C ALA A 443 -15.26 -10.90 15.33
N GLU A 444 -14.20 -11.29 16.05
CA GLU A 444 -14.19 -11.30 17.51
C GLU A 444 -14.37 -9.88 18.06
N ILE A 445 -13.69 -8.87 17.50
CA ILE A 445 -13.84 -7.46 17.89
C ILE A 445 -15.29 -6.99 17.71
N TYR A 446 -15.87 -7.15 16.51
CA TYR A 446 -17.25 -6.73 16.26
C TYR A 446 -18.28 -7.48 17.13
N SER A 447 -18.02 -8.75 17.46
CA SER A 447 -18.89 -9.52 18.35
C SER A 447 -18.97 -8.96 19.78
N LYS A 448 -17.93 -8.26 20.26
CA LYS A 448 -17.93 -7.59 21.56
C LYS A 448 -18.53 -6.19 21.49
N LEU A 449 -18.34 -5.48 20.39
CA LEU A 449 -18.91 -4.14 20.19
C LEU A 449 -20.44 -4.17 20.03
N ALA A 450 -21.00 -5.27 19.53
CA ALA A 450 -22.44 -5.47 19.39
C ALA A 450 -23.17 -5.81 20.70
N LYS A 451 -22.44 -6.01 21.81
CA LYS A 451 -22.96 -6.30 23.16
C LYS A 451 -22.84 -5.08 24.04
#